data_AF-A0A350H843-F1
#
_entry.id   AF-A0A350H843-F1
#
_cell.length_a   1.000
_cell.length_b   1.000
_cell.length_c   1.000
_cell.angle_alpha   90.00
_cell.angle_beta   90.00
_cell.angle_gamma   90.00
#
_symmetry.space_group_name_H-M   'P 1'
#
loop_
_entity.id
_entity.type
_entity.pdbx_description
1 polymer ?
#
loop_
_entity_poly.entity_id
_entity_poly.type
_entity_poly.pdbx_seq_one_letter_code
_entity_poly.pdbx_strand_id
1 'polypeptide(L)'
;MKRLTLFLIFAVLSLAVFARPYVIINEFMYDTPGNDTNCYVELKGTPGASLDSVKIYVINGNGGTTDDLLSLAGYTIPADSYFVIAQSSNVPNFDINAGGTADYQNSGSSGYNGVDNILLVYDSIGLASRVVLDAVGYGLPATTSADSIFRGEVWPTYDVSPYRDTLTIPISIYFATMARYSPMDLNNNYYDFAHFMVKTPGAANKTTKSVSIYDVQYSTDTLSAIRDTTITCEPLIVTAVFDTIYYVSSATGGEWNGVCVYRDINQTTWSVGDSIRLIHGLVYENYKRTEIRSAGTVLYAMGNDPSVIIPTEIVLGDAGESYEGVLIKLNNVTVVTAPDANGEWKVSNGTDTLTVDNLASYTVPSIGAKINIAGILDYSFGIYKLQPRGNSDITLLFYSIEGTVSLSDAPADSSGTIVTIDEINLSDTTDVHGHFIFPDVPSDTYTFIFEHSGYVTESLIYYVNGGT
;
A
#
# COMPACT_ATOMS: atom_id res chain seq x y z
N MET A 1 -53.40 -0.34 -80.21
CA MET A 1 -52.02 -0.69 -79.77
C MET A 1 -52.06 -0.98 -78.28
N LYS A 2 -51.65 -2.18 -77.83
CA LYS A 2 -51.58 -2.52 -76.40
C LYS A 2 -50.23 -2.01 -75.84
N ARG A 3 -50.27 -1.29 -74.72
CA ARG A 3 -49.06 -0.77 -74.04
C ARG A 3 -48.53 -1.83 -73.06
N LEU A 4 -47.22 -2.04 -73.11
CA LEU A 4 -46.48 -2.90 -72.19
C LEU A 4 -46.18 -2.11 -70.91
N THR A 5 -46.60 -2.62 -69.76
CA THR A 5 -46.26 -2.03 -68.45
C THR A 5 -45.21 -2.91 -67.80
N LEU A 6 -44.01 -2.36 -67.60
CA LEU A 6 -42.90 -3.03 -66.94
C LEU A 6 -42.99 -2.77 -65.43
N PHE A 7 -43.20 -3.82 -64.63
CA PHE A 7 -43.01 -3.77 -63.18
C PHE A 7 -41.56 -4.14 -62.87
N LEU A 8 -40.77 -3.17 -62.40
CA LEU A 8 -39.43 -3.40 -61.88
C LEU A 8 -39.55 -3.65 -60.36
N ILE A 9 -39.28 -4.88 -59.91
CA ILE A 9 -39.15 -5.21 -58.50
C ILE A 9 -37.70 -4.93 -58.10
N PHE A 10 -37.46 -3.89 -57.31
CA PHE A 10 -36.18 -3.71 -56.62
C PHE A 10 -36.16 -4.65 -55.40
N ALA A 11 -35.54 -5.81 -55.55
CA ALA A 11 -35.13 -6.60 -54.38
C ALA A 11 -33.88 -5.92 -53.79
N VAL A 12 -34.05 -5.24 -52.66
CA VAL A 12 -32.91 -4.80 -51.85
C VAL A 12 -32.33 -6.04 -51.18
N LEU A 13 -31.30 -6.63 -51.77
CA LEU A 13 -30.48 -7.62 -51.09
C LEU A 13 -29.65 -6.86 -50.06
N SER A 14 -30.13 -6.78 -48.82
CA SER A 14 -29.29 -6.33 -47.72
C SER A 14 -28.19 -7.38 -47.55
N LEU A 15 -26.97 -7.09 -48.02
CA LEU A 15 -25.81 -7.77 -47.47
C LEU A 15 -25.80 -7.44 -45.98
N ALA A 16 -26.20 -8.40 -45.15
CA ALA A 16 -25.85 -8.36 -43.74
C ALA A 16 -24.33 -8.42 -43.70
N VAL A 17 -23.68 -7.26 -43.63
CA VAL A 17 -22.30 -7.20 -43.18
C VAL A 17 -22.38 -7.66 -41.73
N PHE A 18 -21.92 -8.89 -41.46
CA PHE A 18 -21.75 -9.38 -40.10
C PHE A 18 -20.71 -8.48 -39.44
N ALA A 19 -21.19 -7.43 -38.77
CA ALA A 19 -20.35 -6.60 -37.95
C ALA A 19 -19.89 -7.44 -36.76
N ARG A 20 -18.61 -7.36 -36.43
CA ARG A 20 -18.08 -7.97 -35.20
C ARG A 20 -18.93 -7.52 -34.00
N PRO A 21 -19.28 -8.43 -33.09
CA PRO A 21 -20.05 -8.04 -31.91
C PRO A 21 -19.16 -7.16 -31.01
N TYR A 22 -19.75 -6.16 -30.35
CA TYR A 22 -19.08 -5.44 -29.28
C TYR A 22 -19.27 -6.24 -27.99
N VAL A 23 -18.22 -6.97 -27.60
CA VAL A 23 -18.17 -7.82 -26.42
C VAL A 23 -16.81 -7.61 -25.77
N ILE A 24 -16.81 -7.47 -24.45
CA ILE A 24 -15.64 -7.23 -23.62
C ILE A 24 -15.63 -8.21 -22.44
N ILE A 25 -14.46 -8.50 -21.90
CA ILE A 25 -14.26 -9.19 -20.62
C ILE A 25 -14.74 -8.27 -19.51
N ASN A 26 -15.61 -8.77 -18.64
CA ASN A 26 -16.31 -7.98 -17.62
C ASN A 26 -15.94 -8.36 -16.19
N GLU A 27 -15.86 -9.65 -15.88
CA GLU A 27 -15.48 -10.15 -14.56
C GLU A 27 -14.79 -11.50 -14.76
N PHE A 28 -13.76 -11.80 -13.98
CA PHE A 28 -13.13 -13.11 -14.03
C PHE A 28 -12.64 -13.53 -12.65
N MET A 29 -12.81 -14.81 -12.35
CA MET A 29 -12.25 -15.49 -11.20
C MET A 29 -11.36 -16.61 -11.68
N TYR A 30 -10.08 -16.52 -11.35
CA TYR A 30 -9.05 -17.40 -11.92
C TYR A 30 -8.41 -18.34 -10.91
N ASP A 31 -8.51 -18.04 -9.61
CA ASP A 31 -7.98 -18.86 -8.51
C ASP A 31 -9.02 -18.91 -7.38
N THR A 32 -9.39 -20.12 -6.96
CA THR A 32 -10.35 -20.40 -5.88
C THR A 32 -9.66 -21.21 -4.77
N PRO A 33 -9.99 -20.98 -3.49
CA PRO A 33 -9.40 -21.76 -2.40
C PRO A 33 -9.48 -23.28 -2.63
N GLY A 34 -8.32 -23.95 -2.66
CA GLY A 34 -8.23 -25.40 -2.85
C GLY A 34 -7.85 -25.78 -4.28
N ASN A 35 -8.75 -26.45 -5.00
CA ASN A 35 -8.48 -27.09 -6.29
C ASN A 35 -9.10 -26.34 -7.49
N ASP A 36 -9.27 -25.01 -7.44
CA ASP A 36 -9.80 -24.22 -8.56
C ASP A 36 -11.05 -24.85 -9.18
N THR A 37 -12.18 -24.88 -8.46
CA THR A 37 -13.38 -25.65 -8.89
C THR A 37 -14.59 -24.80 -9.29
N ASN A 38 -14.47 -23.47 -9.20
CA ASN A 38 -15.53 -22.51 -9.50
C ASN A 38 -14.99 -21.27 -10.21
N CYS A 39 -13.95 -21.42 -11.03
CA CYS A 39 -13.42 -20.34 -11.86
C CYS A 39 -14.43 -19.96 -12.96
N TYR A 40 -14.36 -18.71 -13.43
CA TYR A 40 -15.20 -18.24 -14.51
C TYR A 40 -14.62 -17.01 -15.20
N VAL A 41 -15.05 -16.80 -16.44
CA VAL A 41 -14.94 -15.53 -17.15
C VAL A 41 -16.33 -15.10 -17.58
N GLU A 42 -16.65 -13.85 -17.30
CA GLU A 42 -17.86 -13.20 -17.74
C GLU A 42 -17.54 -12.20 -18.85
N LEU A 43 -18.36 -12.23 -19.88
CA LEU A 43 -18.35 -11.25 -20.95
C LEU A 43 -19.54 -10.30 -20.81
N LYS A 44 -19.36 -9.04 -21.20
CA LYS A 44 -20.43 -8.05 -21.33
C LYS A 44 -20.59 -7.65 -22.78
N GLY A 45 -21.83 -7.59 -23.27
CA GLY A 45 -22.12 -7.19 -24.64
C GLY A 45 -23.56 -6.78 -24.86
N THR A 46 -23.91 -6.45 -26.10
CA THR A 46 -25.29 -6.12 -26.46
C THR A 46 -26.16 -7.38 -26.46
N PRO A 47 -27.33 -7.39 -25.77
CA PRO A 47 -28.25 -8.52 -25.80
C PRO A 47 -28.59 -8.99 -27.23
N GLY A 48 -28.53 -10.29 -27.45
CA GLY A 48 -28.77 -10.93 -28.74
C GLY A 48 -27.59 -10.87 -29.73
N ALA A 49 -26.46 -10.26 -29.37
CA ALA A 49 -25.25 -10.31 -30.19
C ALA A 49 -24.76 -11.76 -30.32
N SER A 50 -24.53 -12.23 -31.55
CA SER A 50 -24.02 -13.58 -31.82
C SER A 50 -22.55 -13.72 -31.43
N LEU A 51 -22.22 -14.89 -30.89
CA LEU A 51 -20.86 -15.31 -30.52
C LEU A 51 -20.30 -16.38 -31.47
N ASP A 52 -20.92 -16.59 -32.64
CA ASP A 52 -20.57 -17.65 -33.62
C ASP A 52 -19.13 -17.65 -34.14
N SER A 53 -18.39 -16.56 -33.95
CA SER A 53 -16.98 -16.43 -34.32
C SER A 53 -16.13 -15.91 -33.17
N VAL A 54 -16.65 -15.91 -31.95
CA VAL A 54 -15.94 -15.47 -30.74
C VAL A 54 -15.35 -16.68 -30.03
N LYS A 55 -14.10 -16.53 -29.58
CA LYS A 55 -13.33 -17.57 -28.89
C LYS A 55 -12.61 -16.96 -27.69
N ILE A 56 -12.44 -17.75 -26.64
CA ILE A 56 -11.55 -17.42 -25.52
C ILE A 56 -10.27 -18.24 -25.64
N TYR A 57 -9.13 -17.56 -25.50
CA TYR A 57 -7.82 -18.16 -25.37
C TYR A 57 -7.25 -17.86 -24.00
N VAL A 58 -6.81 -18.89 -23.29
CA VAL A 58 -5.99 -18.75 -22.08
C VAL A 58 -4.53 -18.97 -22.48
N ILE A 59 -3.66 -18.03 -22.10
CA ILE A 59 -2.23 -18.06 -22.45
C ILE A 59 -1.41 -18.04 -21.18
N ASN A 60 -0.58 -19.06 -21.02
CA ASN A 60 0.35 -19.15 -19.89
C ASN A 60 1.33 -17.98 -19.89
N GLY A 61 1.39 -17.26 -18.78
CA GLY A 61 2.39 -16.21 -18.59
C GLY A 61 3.82 -16.72 -18.64
N ASN A 62 4.05 -18.00 -18.35
CA ASN A 62 5.32 -18.69 -18.44
C ASN A 62 5.43 -19.48 -19.76
N GLY A 63 6.21 -18.99 -20.71
CA GLY A 63 6.50 -19.68 -21.98
C GLY A 63 5.42 -19.57 -23.05
N GLY A 64 4.25 -18.98 -22.74
CA GLY A 64 3.24 -18.61 -23.73
C GLY A 64 2.47 -19.78 -24.35
N THR A 65 2.39 -20.93 -23.66
CA THR A 65 1.57 -22.05 -24.14
C THR A 65 0.09 -21.66 -24.18
N THR A 66 -0.61 -22.12 -25.21
CA THR A 66 -2.03 -21.85 -25.44
C THR A 66 -2.78 -23.17 -25.38
N ASP A 67 -3.07 -23.63 -24.17
CA ASP A 67 -3.56 -25.00 -23.97
C ASP A 67 -5.10 -25.07 -23.97
N ASP A 68 -5.79 -23.96 -23.67
CA ASP A 68 -7.24 -23.93 -23.53
C ASP A 68 -7.91 -22.93 -24.47
N LEU A 69 -8.54 -23.47 -25.52
CA LEU A 69 -9.38 -22.74 -26.46
C LEU A 69 -10.85 -23.09 -26.23
N LEU A 70 -11.66 -22.09 -25.91
CA LEU A 70 -13.11 -22.25 -25.84
C LEU A 70 -13.81 -21.52 -26.98
N SER A 71 -14.57 -22.25 -27.79
CA SER A 71 -15.43 -21.69 -28.84
C SER A 71 -16.79 -21.32 -28.27
N LEU A 72 -17.28 -20.10 -28.55
CA LEU A 72 -18.60 -19.62 -28.10
C LEU A 72 -19.68 -19.75 -29.19
N ALA A 73 -19.41 -20.55 -30.22
CA ALA A 73 -20.34 -20.71 -31.33
C ALA A 73 -21.68 -21.33 -30.92
N GLY A 74 -22.77 -20.83 -31.49
CA GLY A 74 -24.15 -21.20 -31.17
C GLY A 74 -24.76 -20.40 -30.01
N TYR A 75 -23.98 -19.54 -29.34
CA TYR A 75 -24.46 -18.71 -28.25
C TYR A 75 -24.66 -17.25 -28.67
N THR A 76 -25.47 -16.54 -27.90
CA THR A 76 -25.69 -15.10 -28.00
C THR A 76 -25.60 -14.47 -26.62
N ILE A 77 -25.20 -13.21 -26.54
CA ILE A 77 -25.27 -12.47 -25.28
C ILE A 77 -26.73 -12.46 -24.75
N PRO A 78 -26.99 -12.81 -23.48
CA PRO A 78 -28.33 -12.93 -22.95
C PRO A 78 -29.01 -11.56 -22.72
N ALA A 79 -30.28 -11.59 -22.30
CA ALA A 79 -31.09 -10.38 -22.13
C ALA A 79 -30.58 -9.43 -21.04
N ASP A 80 -29.86 -9.97 -20.06
CA ASP A 80 -29.21 -9.22 -18.97
C ASP A 80 -27.87 -8.60 -19.38
N SER A 81 -27.37 -8.86 -20.60
CA SER A 81 -26.10 -8.36 -21.15
C SER A 81 -24.83 -9.06 -20.64
N TYR A 82 -24.95 -10.11 -19.81
CA TYR A 82 -23.81 -10.81 -19.21
C TYR A 82 -23.77 -12.25 -19.70
N PHE A 83 -22.61 -12.69 -20.18
CA PHE A 83 -22.41 -14.06 -20.65
C PHE A 83 -21.34 -14.74 -19.81
N VAL A 84 -21.75 -15.64 -18.92
CA VAL A 84 -20.89 -16.28 -17.91
C VAL A 84 -20.44 -17.65 -18.37
N ILE A 85 -19.13 -17.80 -18.50
CA ILE A 85 -18.45 -19.05 -18.84
C ILE A 85 -17.86 -19.61 -17.56
N ALA A 86 -18.47 -20.65 -17.02
CA ALA A 86 -18.14 -21.21 -15.73
C ALA A 86 -17.43 -22.55 -15.84
N GLN A 87 -16.53 -22.82 -14.91
CA GLN A 87 -15.88 -24.12 -14.75
C GLN A 87 -16.80 -25.19 -14.17
N SER A 88 -17.83 -24.78 -13.41
CA SER A 88 -18.78 -25.70 -12.80
C SER A 88 -20.17 -25.06 -12.65
N SER A 89 -21.17 -25.90 -12.41
CA SER A 89 -22.57 -25.47 -12.21
C SER A 89 -22.82 -24.75 -10.88
N ASN A 90 -21.80 -24.58 -10.03
CA ASN A 90 -21.92 -23.85 -8.77
C ASN A 90 -21.71 -22.34 -8.96
N VAL A 91 -21.18 -21.90 -10.10
CA VAL A 91 -21.11 -20.48 -10.45
C VAL A 91 -22.54 -19.98 -10.73
N PRO A 92 -23.05 -18.98 -10.00
CA PRO A 92 -24.39 -18.45 -10.23
C PRO A 92 -24.55 -17.91 -11.65
N ASN A 93 -25.74 -18.04 -12.22
CA ASN A 93 -26.12 -17.46 -13.52
C ASN A 93 -25.17 -17.84 -14.69
N PHE A 94 -24.55 -19.02 -14.66
CA PHE A 94 -23.72 -19.48 -15.77
C PHE A 94 -24.54 -19.68 -17.05
N ASP A 95 -23.97 -19.31 -18.21
CA ASP A 95 -24.54 -19.59 -19.53
C ASP A 95 -23.91 -20.83 -20.16
N ILE A 96 -22.62 -21.05 -19.88
CA ILE A 96 -21.87 -22.25 -20.29
C ILE A 96 -21.20 -22.86 -19.07
N ASN A 97 -21.32 -24.18 -18.95
CA ASN A 97 -20.42 -24.98 -18.11
C ASN A 97 -19.31 -25.57 -19.00
N ALA A 98 -18.11 -24.99 -18.92
CA ALA A 98 -16.94 -25.35 -19.71
C ALA A 98 -16.05 -26.39 -19.02
N GLY A 99 -16.39 -26.85 -17.81
CA GLY A 99 -15.57 -27.81 -17.07
C GLY A 99 -14.13 -27.32 -16.89
N GLY A 100 -13.16 -28.23 -16.94
CA GLY A 100 -11.74 -27.90 -16.82
C GLY A 100 -11.16 -26.98 -17.91
N THR A 101 -11.90 -26.67 -18.98
CA THR A 101 -11.47 -25.68 -19.99
C THR A 101 -11.63 -24.23 -19.52
N ALA A 102 -12.45 -23.99 -18.48
CA ALA A 102 -12.49 -22.71 -17.77
C ALA A 102 -11.57 -22.75 -16.55
N ASP A 103 -10.33 -23.18 -16.77
CA ASP A 103 -9.21 -22.99 -15.86
C ASP A 103 -8.37 -21.82 -16.38
N TYR A 104 -8.21 -20.81 -15.55
CA TYR A 104 -7.53 -19.57 -15.88
C TYR A 104 -6.24 -19.40 -15.05
N GLN A 105 -5.88 -20.37 -14.21
CA GLN A 105 -4.61 -20.34 -13.49
C GLN A 105 -3.56 -21.10 -14.30
N ASN A 106 -2.51 -20.42 -14.79
CA ASN A 106 -1.54 -21.09 -15.66
C ASN A 106 -0.07 -20.85 -15.28
N SER A 107 0.22 -19.90 -14.40
CA SER A 107 1.54 -19.81 -13.77
C SER A 107 1.67 -20.84 -12.64
N GLY A 108 2.53 -21.84 -12.86
CA GLY A 108 2.86 -22.84 -11.84
C GLY A 108 3.28 -22.21 -10.51
N SER A 109 3.10 -22.97 -9.43
CA SER A 109 3.21 -22.64 -8.00
C SER A 109 4.54 -22.02 -7.47
N SER A 110 5.38 -21.42 -8.31
CA SER A 110 6.69 -20.87 -7.95
C SER A 110 6.93 -19.47 -8.52
N GLY A 111 6.74 -18.46 -7.66
CA GLY A 111 7.34 -17.11 -7.65
C GLY A 111 7.40 -16.34 -8.96
N TYR A 112 6.66 -15.23 -9.08
CA TYR A 112 6.96 -14.14 -10.02
C TYR A 112 7.25 -14.57 -11.48
N ASN A 113 6.58 -15.61 -12.00
CA ASN A 113 6.97 -16.22 -13.28
C ASN A 113 5.94 -16.04 -14.39
N GLY A 114 5.34 -14.86 -14.49
CA GLY A 114 4.64 -14.43 -15.70
C GLY A 114 3.26 -13.83 -15.46
N VAL A 115 2.79 -13.07 -16.45
CA VAL A 115 1.43 -12.54 -16.51
C VAL A 115 0.54 -13.58 -17.17
N ASP A 116 -0.45 -14.13 -16.48
CA ASP A 116 -1.44 -15.01 -17.10
C ASP A 116 -2.45 -14.18 -17.91
N ASN A 117 -2.92 -14.71 -19.03
CA ASN A 117 -3.68 -13.93 -20.01
C ASN A 117 -4.96 -14.62 -20.45
N ILE A 118 -6.03 -13.84 -20.61
CA ILE A 118 -7.30 -14.24 -21.18
C ILE A 118 -7.56 -13.33 -22.38
N LEU A 119 -7.65 -13.89 -23.58
CA LEU A 119 -7.90 -13.14 -24.81
C LEU A 119 -9.27 -13.51 -25.36
N LEU A 120 -10.06 -12.49 -25.65
CA LEU A 120 -11.30 -12.59 -26.39
C LEU A 120 -10.99 -12.32 -27.87
N VAL A 121 -11.18 -13.33 -28.73
CA VAL A 121 -10.76 -13.27 -30.13
C VAL A 121 -11.95 -13.51 -31.06
N TYR A 122 -12.08 -12.66 -32.08
CA TYR A 122 -12.99 -12.84 -33.20
C TYR A 122 -12.25 -13.45 -34.40
N ASP A 123 -12.73 -14.61 -34.85
CA ASP A 123 -12.17 -15.43 -35.92
C ASP A 123 -13.27 -15.83 -36.92
N SER A 124 -13.62 -14.89 -37.81
CA SER A 124 -14.67 -15.12 -38.81
C SER A 124 -14.13 -15.82 -40.06
N ILE A 125 -14.92 -16.73 -40.60
CA ILE A 125 -14.70 -17.35 -41.91
C ILE A 125 -14.65 -16.25 -42.99
N GLY A 126 -13.48 -16.07 -43.61
CA GLY A 126 -13.27 -15.13 -44.72
C GLY A 126 -12.39 -13.91 -44.43
N LEU A 127 -11.97 -13.69 -43.17
CA LEU A 127 -10.90 -12.76 -42.84
C LEU A 127 -9.57 -13.53 -42.73
N ALA A 128 -8.51 -13.00 -43.35
CA ALA A 128 -7.18 -13.61 -43.31
C ALA A 128 -6.47 -13.43 -41.95
N SER A 129 -7.12 -12.82 -40.95
CA SER A 129 -6.48 -12.47 -39.68
C SER A 129 -7.49 -12.54 -38.51
N ARG A 130 -7.03 -13.10 -37.40
CA ARG A 130 -7.71 -13.08 -36.09
C ARG A 130 -7.69 -11.66 -35.53
N VAL A 131 -8.78 -11.23 -34.91
CA VAL A 131 -8.88 -9.91 -34.26
C VAL A 131 -9.09 -10.12 -32.77
N VAL A 132 -8.21 -9.57 -31.94
CA VAL A 132 -8.44 -9.48 -30.49
C VAL A 132 -9.53 -8.42 -30.27
N LEU A 133 -10.62 -8.82 -29.63
CA LEU A 133 -11.72 -7.94 -29.24
C LEU A 133 -11.44 -7.24 -27.93
N ASP A 134 -10.83 -7.96 -26.99
CA ASP A 134 -10.44 -7.54 -25.64
C ASP A 134 -9.40 -8.55 -25.14
N ALA A 135 -8.50 -8.15 -24.26
CA ALA A 135 -7.60 -9.05 -23.58
C ALA A 135 -7.24 -8.55 -22.19
N VAL A 136 -7.25 -9.43 -21.20
CA VAL A 136 -6.73 -9.15 -19.86
C VAL A 136 -5.50 -9.98 -19.58
N GLY A 137 -4.44 -9.34 -19.08
CA GLY A 137 -3.37 -10.03 -18.37
C GLY A 137 -3.37 -9.62 -16.90
N TYR A 138 -3.16 -10.57 -15.99
CA TYR A 138 -3.10 -10.33 -14.54
C TYR A 138 -1.82 -10.92 -13.93
N GLY A 139 -1.30 -10.20 -12.94
CA GLY A 139 -0.01 -10.47 -12.33
C GLY A 139 1.11 -9.60 -12.84
N LEU A 140 2.30 -9.80 -12.30
CA LEU A 140 3.47 -9.00 -12.63
C LEU A 140 4.33 -9.71 -13.69
N PRO A 141 4.81 -8.97 -14.71
CA PRO A 141 5.82 -9.50 -15.61
C PRO A 141 7.04 -9.92 -14.79
N ALA A 142 7.55 -11.13 -15.02
CA ALA A 142 8.77 -11.56 -14.36
C ALA A 142 9.90 -10.60 -14.77
N THR A 143 10.53 -9.93 -13.80
CA THR A 143 11.66 -9.01 -14.09
C THR A 143 12.92 -9.76 -14.50
N THR A 144 12.96 -11.08 -14.29
CA THR A 144 14.15 -11.93 -14.50
C THR A 144 13.92 -13.15 -15.39
N SER A 145 12.68 -13.47 -15.81
CA SER A 145 12.44 -14.60 -16.71
C SER A 145 12.24 -14.10 -18.15
N ALA A 146 13.10 -14.55 -19.06
CA ALA A 146 12.96 -14.31 -20.49
C ALA A 146 11.71 -14.97 -21.10
N ASP A 147 11.02 -15.78 -20.30
CA ASP A 147 9.85 -16.56 -20.67
C ASP A 147 8.52 -15.93 -20.22
N SER A 148 8.53 -14.73 -19.60
CA SER A 148 7.29 -14.02 -19.24
C SER A 148 6.58 -13.46 -20.49
N ILE A 149 5.39 -13.94 -20.77
CA ILE A 149 4.58 -13.59 -21.94
C ILE A 149 3.35 -12.78 -21.52
N PHE A 150 3.38 -11.48 -21.82
CA PHE A 150 2.21 -10.60 -21.70
C PHE A 150 1.47 -10.48 -23.05
N ARG A 151 0.16 -10.68 -23.01
CA ARG A 151 -0.78 -10.60 -24.15
C ARG A 151 -2.07 -9.84 -23.80
N GLY A 152 -2.12 -9.22 -22.62
CA GLY A 152 -3.15 -8.26 -22.25
C GLY A 152 -2.93 -6.89 -22.90
N GLU A 153 -3.65 -5.89 -22.42
CA GLU A 153 -3.69 -4.56 -23.01
C GLU A 153 -2.83 -3.58 -22.21
N VAL A 154 -1.82 -3.00 -22.87
CA VAL A 154 -0.89 -1.95 -22.39
C VAL A 154 -0.13 -2.31 -21.11
N TRP A 155 -0.82 -2.58 -20.00
CA TRP A 155 -0.27 -2.96 -18.71
C TRP A 155 -1.17 -3.99 -18.01
N PRO A 156 -0.62 -5.02 -17.35
CA PRO A 156 -1.43 -6.01 -16.67
C PRO A 156 -2.19 -5.41 -15.48
N THR A 157 -3.26 -6.10 -15.09
CA THR A 157 -3.96 -5.87 -13.84
C THR A 157 -3.37 -6.70 -12.70
N TYR A 158 -3.91 -6.52 -11.50
CA TYR A 158 -3.43 -7.11 -10.25
C TYR A 158 -3.53 -8.63 -10.26
N ASP A 159 -2.50 -9.31 -9.75
CA ASP A 159 -2.68 -10.65 -9.21
C ASP A 159 -3.07 -10.53 -7.73
N VAL A 160 -4.32 -10.88 -7.46
CA VAL A 160 -4.93 -10.88 -6.14
C VAL A 160 -4.90 -12.26 -5.47
N SER A 161 -4.15 -13.22 -6.03
CA SER A 161 -4.03 -14.59 -5.51
C SER A 161 -3.43 -14.62 -4.09
N PRO A 162 -3.96 -15.52 -3.21
CA PRO A 162 -3.51 -15.67 -1.83
C PRO A 162 -2.10 -16.28 -1.67
N TYR A 163 -1.45 -16.81 -2.73
CA TYR A 163 -0.30 -17.72 -2.59
C TYR A 163 0.99 -17.12 -1.96
N ARG A 164 1.01 -15.86 -1.52
CA ARG A 164 2.24 -15.22 -0.97
C ARG A 164 2.08 -14.52 0.36
N ASP A 165 1.03 -14.81 1.13
CA ASP A 165 1.04 -14.56 2.57
C ASP A 165 1.02 -15.89 3.32
N THR A 166 2.16 -16.59 3.34
CA THR A 166 2.32 -17.83 4.08
C THR A 166 2.39 -17.62 5.60
N LEU A 167 2.12 -16.41 6.12
CA LEU A 167 2.31 -16.11 7.54
C LEU A 167 1.15 -15.42 8.25
N THR A 168 0.09 -14.97 7.55
CA THR A 168 -0.86 -14.08 8.25
C THR A 168 -2.33 -14.22 7.89
N ILE A 169 -2.74 -15.17 7.05
CA ILE A 169 -4.16 -15.27 6.63
C ILE A 169 -4.63 -16.73 6.59
N PRO A 170 -5.75 -17.10 7.25
CA PRO A 170 -6.46 -18.32 6.91
C PRO A 170 -7.03 -18.19 5.49
N ILE A 171 -6.59 -19.09 4.61
CA ILE A 171 -6.88 -19.25 3.17
C ILE A 171 -8.39 -19.21 2.80
N SER A 172 -9.31 -19.12 3.77
CA SER A 172 -10.74 -19.37 3.57
C SER A 172 -11.61 -18.19 3.12
N ILE A 173 -11.08 -16.96 2.99
CA ILE A 173 -11.92 -15.76 2.68
C ILE A 173 -11.53 -14.98 1.42
N TYR A 174 -10.44 -15.35 0.73
CA TYR A 174 -9.96 -14.60 -0.43
C TYR A 174 -10.29 -15.29 -1.75
N PHE A 175 -10.67 -14.46 -2.72
CA PHE A 175 -11.09 -14.88 -4.05
C PHE A 175 -10.30 -14.08 -5.06
N ALA A 176 -9.55 -14.74 -5.93
CA ALA A 176 -8.80 -14.06 -6.97
C ALA A 176 -9.74 -13.64 -8.10
N THR A 177 -10.54 -12.61 -7.82
CA THR A 177 -11.60 -12.10 -8.69
C THR A 177 -11.33 -10.65 -9.03
N MET A 178 -11.39 -10.34 -10.32
CA MET A 178 -11.20 -9.01 -10.87
C MET A 178 -12.43 -8.65 -11.68
N ALA A 179 -12.95 -7.45 -11.50
CA ALA A 179 -14.11 -6.96 -12.21
C ALA A 179 -13.82 -5.61 -12.85
N ARG A 180 -14.33 -5.43 -14.07
CA ARG A 180 -14.23 -4.19 -14.80
C ARG A 180 -15.03 -3.12 -14.06
N TYR A 181 -14.36 -2.07 -13.59
CA TYR A 181 -15.02 -0.94 -12.91
C TYR A 181 -15.20 0.26 -13.86
N SER A 182 -14.40 0.34 -14.92
CA SER A 182 -14.59 1.30 -16.00
C SER A 182 -15.77 0.89 -16.88
N PRO A 183 -16.71 1.80 -17.20
CA PRO A 183 -17.82 1.49 -18.11
C PRO A 183 -17.37 1.28 -19.57
N MET A 184 -16.13 1.63 -19.89
CA MET A 184 -15.52 1.51 -21.21
C MET A 184 -14.22 0.72 -21.11
N ASP A 185 -13.88 0.05 -22.21
CA ASP A 185 -12.55 -0.50 -22.41
C ASP A 185 -11.55 0.62 -22.74
N LEU A 186 -10.59 0.85 -21.83
CA LEU A 186 -9.55 1.86 -21.96
C LEU A 186 -8.30 1.33 -22.67
N ASN A 187 -8.35 0.10 -23.20
CA ASN A 187 -7.20 -0.65 -23.71
C ASN A 187 -6.05 -0.67 -22.67
N ASN A 188 -6.36 -0.79 -21.39
CA ASN A 188 -5.34 -0.85 -20.35
C ASN A 188 -5.87 -1.56 -19.11
N ASN A 189 -5.45 -2.82 -18.92
CA ASN A 189 -6.03 -3.68 -17.89
C ASN A 189 -5.87 -3.11 -16.47
N TYR A 190 -4.83 -2.32 -16.24
CA TYR A 190 -4.62 -1.60 -14.98
C TYR A 190 -5.70 -0.55 -14.66
N TYR A 191 -6.24 0.11 -15.69
CA TYR A 191 -7.32 1.10 -15.53
C TYR A 191 -8.71 0.49 -15.71
N ASP A 192 -8.79 -0.71 -16.27
CA ASP A 192 -10.07 -1.35 -16.57
C ASP A 192 -10.60 -2.16 -15.40
N PHE A 193 -9.73 -2.89 -14.70
CA PHE A 193 -10.11 -3.87 -13.69
C PHE A 193 -9.66 -3.49 -12.29
N ALA A 194 -10.51 -3.81 -11.31
CA ALA A 194 -10.20 -3.70 -9.90
C ALA A 194 -10.68 -4.96 -9.17
N HIS A 195 -10.10 -5.21 -8.00
CA HIS A 195 -10.54 -6.27 -7.12
C HIS A 195 -11.83 -5.88 -6.40
N PHE A 196 -12.79 -6.80 -6.27
CA PHE A 196 -13.99 -6.64 -5.46
C PHE A 196 -14.26 -7.90 -4.65
N MET A 197 -14.67 -7.74 -3.38
CA MET A 197 -14.99 -8.86 -2.48
C MET A 197 -16.30 -9.56 -2.85
N VAL A 198 -17.19 -8.89 -3.57
CA VAL A 198 -18.48 -9.43 -4.01
C VAL A 198 -18.43 -9.74 -5.49
N LYS A 199 -18.54 -11.04 -5.80
CA LYS A 199 -18.64 -11.57 -7.16
C LYS A 199 -20.02 -11.30 -7.74
N THR A 200 -20.10 -11.05 -9.04
CA THR A 200 -21.35 -10.67 -9.70
C THR A 200 -21.64 -11.44 -11.00
N PRO A 201 -21.40 -12.77 -11.09
CA PRO A 201 -21.69 -13.48 -12.33
C PRO A 201 -23.18 -13.39 -12.70
N GLY A 202 -23.46 -13.00 -13.94
CA GLY A 202 -24.76 -12.72 -14.52
C GLY A 202 -25.37 -11.39 -14.06
N ALA A 203 -24.59 -10.47 -13.49
CA ALA A 203 -25.08 -9.23 -12.91
C ALA A 203 -24.10 -8.07 -13.10
N ALA A 204 -24.58 -6.85 -12.84
CA ALA A 204 -23.71 -5.69 -12.89
C ALA A 204 -22.64 -5.72 -11.80
N ASN A 205 -21.38 -5.55 -12.23
CA ASN A 205 -20.23 -5.34 -11.37
C ASN A 205 -20.50 -4.26 -10.31
N LYS A 206 -19.87 -4.44 -9.15
CA LYS A 206 -19.81 -3.40 -8.14
C LYS A 206 -19.03 -2.20 -8.68
N THR A 207 -19.47 -1.01 -8.28
CA THR A 207 -18.78 0.25 -8.60
C THR A 207 -17.85 0.61 -7.46
N THR A 208 -16.74 1.28 -7.78
CA THR A 208 -15.89 1.89 -6.76
C THR A 208 -16.67 2.96 -5.99
N LYS A 209 -16.36 3.12 -4.70
CA LYS A 209 -16.94 4.16 -3.85
C LYS A 209 -15.94 5.30 -3.67
N SER A 210 -16.32 6.52 -4.06
CA SER A 210 -15.49 7.69 -3.77
C SER A 210 -15.66 8.10 -2.31
N VAL A 211 -14.55 8.12 -1.56
CA VAL A 211 -14.50 8.37 -0.12
C VAL A 211 -13.26 9.19 0.23
N SER A 212 -13.21 9.72 1.45
CA SER A 212 -11.99 10.31 2.01
C SER A 212 -11.17 9.30 2.82
N ILE A 213 -9.90 9.60 3.12
CA ILE A 213 -9.12 8.77 4.08
C ILE A 213 -9.77 8.77 5.47
N TYR A 214 -10.43 9.86 5.85
CA TYR A 214 -11.23 9.91 7.07
C TYR A 214 -12.35 8.86 7.06
N ASP A 215 -13.07 8.69 5.95
CA ASP A 215 -14.12 7.67 5.84
C ASP A 215 -13.55 6.24 5.86
N VAL A 216 -12.31 6.05 5.39
CA VAL A 216 -11.59 4.77 5.46
C VAL A 216 -11.24 4.45 6.91
N GLN A 217 -10.69 5.40 7.65
CA GLN A 217 -10.13 5.17 8.98
C GLN A 217 -11.13 5.32 10.12
N TYR A 218 -12.03 6.30 10.06
CA TYR A 218 -12.89 6.65 11.18
C TYR A 218 -13.73 5.46 11.64
N SER A 219 -13.56 5.13 12.92
CA SER A 219 -14.25 4.03 13.56
C SER A 219 -14.62 4.34 15.01
N THR A 220 -15.76 3.79 15.45
CA THR A 220 -16.14 3.73 16.87
C THR A 220 -15.88 2.36 17.50
N ASP A 221 -15.50 1.36 16.70
CA ASP A 221 -15.31 -0.05 17.08
C ASP A 221 -13.94 -0.61 16.70
N THR A 222 -12.96 0.27 16.41
CA THR A 222 -11.57 -0.02 16.00
C THR A 222 -11.45 -0.81 14.69
N LEU A 223 -12.47 -0.76 13.84
CA LEU A 223 -12.47 -1.35 12.50
C LEU A 223 -13.13 -0.38 11.52
N SER A 224 -12.60 -0.29 10.31
CA SER A 224 -13.19 0.49 9.23
C SER A 224 -14.65 0.06 8.97
N ALA A 225 -15.54 1.05 8.95
CA ALA A 225 -16.95 0.86 8.61
C ALA A 225 -17.16 0.50 7.13
N ILE A 226 -16.15 0.71 6.29
CA ILE A 226 -16.17 0.44 4.84
C ILE A 226 -15.16 -0.64 4.43
N ARG A 227 -14.68 -1.47 5.37
CA ARG A 227 -13.92 -2.68 5.03
C ARG A 227 -14.63 -3.54 3.97
N ASP A 228 -13.85 -4.28 3.20
CA ASP A 228 -14.29 -5.09 2.07
C ASP A 228 -14.90 -4.27 0.91
N THR A 229 -14.73 -2.95 0.91
CA THR A 229 -15.18 -2.05 -0.16
C THR A 229 -14.00 -1.58 -1.00
N THR A 230 -14.18 -1.62 -2.32
CA THR A 230 -13.23 -1.03 -3.27
C THR A 230 -13.55 0.45 -3.47
N ILE A 231 -12.56 1.30 -3.23
CA ILE A 231 -12.73 2.74 -3.12
C ILE A 231 -11.89 3.51 -4.13
N THR A 232 -12.23 4.79 -4.31
CA THR A 232 -11.32 5.82 -4.84
C THR A 232 -11.26 6.98 -3.85
N CYS A 233 -10.16 7.73 -3.86
CA CYS A 233 -9.95 8.86 -2.95
C CYS A 233 -9.52 10.13 -3.70
N GLU A 234 -9.53 11.23 -2.96
CA GLU A 234 -8.77 12.44 -3.25
C GLU A 234 -7.28 12.14 -3.49
N PRO A 235 -6.51 13.05 -4.12
CA PRO A 235 -5.06 12.95 -4.14
C PRO A 235 -4.48 12.91 -2.71
N LEU A 236 -3.59 11.97 -2.47
CA LEU A 236 -2.98 11.68 -1.17
C LEU A 236 -1.50 11.98 -1.20
N ILE A 237 -0.93 12.34 -0.06
CA ILE A 237 0.50 12.62 0.11
C ILE A 237 1.17 11.39 0.71
N VAL A 238 2.26 10.92 0.10
CA VAL A 238 3.08 9.83 0.65
C VAL A 238 3.86 10.34 1.86
N THR A 239 3.57 9.82 3.05
CA THR A 239 4.13 10.29 4.33
C THR A 239 5.33 9.45 4.80
N ALA A 240 5.37 8.18 4.42
CA ALA A 240 6.49 7.26 4.68
C ALA A 240 6.54 6.17 3.61
N VAL A 241 7.74 5.69 3.30
CA VAL A 241 7.97 4.57 2.38
C VAL A 241 8.92 3.61 3.07
N PHE A 242 8.48 2.35 3.19
CA PHE A 242 9.25 1.24 3.73
C PHE A 242 9.33 0.14 2.66
N ASP A 243 9.92 -1.02 2.98
CA ASP A 243 10.23 -2.09 2.02
C ASP A 243 9.03 -2.52 1.15
N THR A 244 7.97 -3.04 1.78
CA THR A 244 6.79 -3.58 1.06
C THR A 244 5.52 -2.76 1.26
N ILE A 245 5.63 -1.65 1.98
CA ILE A 245 4.51 -0.80 2.39
C ILE A 245 4.90 0.67 2.32
N TYR A 246 3.91 1.52 2.08
CA TYR A 246 4.04 2.95 2.26
C TYR A 246 2.79 3.49 2.93
N TYR A 247 2.91 4.68 3.50
CA TYR A 247 1.82 5.36 4.17
C TYR A 247 1.46 6.60 3.38
N VAL A 248 0.16 6.88 3.35
CA VAL A 248 -0.39 8.06 2.71
C VAL A 248 -1.30 8.80 3.66
N SER A 249 -1.42 10.11 3.45
CA SER A 249 -2.29 10.97 4.23
C SER A 249 -3.09 11.89 3.31
N SER A 250 -4.30 12.27 3.76
CA SER A 250 -4.99 13.39 3.13
C SER A 250 -4.16 14.67 3.31
N ALA A 251 -4.41 15.69 2.49
CA ALA A 251 -3.71 16.98 2.64
C ALA A 251 -3.98 17.69 3.99
N THR A 252 -5.00 17.25 4.75
CA THR A 252 -5.34 17.83 6.06
C THR A 252 -4.44 17.29 7.17
N GLY A 253 -3.99 16.04 7.09
CA GLY A 253 -3.31 15.34 8.19
C GLY A 253 -4.18 15.22 9.45
N GLY A 254 -3.56 14.88 10.58
CA GLY A 254 -4.24 14.73 11.87
C GLY A 254 -5.01 13.42 12.04
N GLU A 255 -5.92 13.41 13.02
CA GLU A 255 -6.70 12.21 13.37
C GLU A 255 -7.43 11.62 12.15
N TRP A 256 -7.37 10.31 11.98
CA TRP A 256 -8.05 9.51 10.96
C TRP A 256 -7.64 9.85 9.53
N ASN A 257 -6.53 10.58 9.33
CA ASN A 257 -6.13 11.07 8.03
C ASN A 257 -4.86 10.42 7.50
N GLY A 258 -4.47 9.24 8.01
CA GLY A 258 -3.34 8.47 7.50
C GLY A 258 -3.72 7.01 7.35
N VAL A 259 -3.21 6.31 6.34
CA VAL A 259 -3.50 4.88 6.12
C VAL A 259 -2.32 4.16 5.47
N CYS A 260 -2.17 2.89 5.81
CA CYS A 260 -1.19 2.00 5.19
C CYS A 260 -1.67 1.59 3.79
N VAL A 261 -0.77 1.61 2.80
CA VAL A 261 -0.97 0.96 1.50
C VAL A 261 -0.02 -0.23 1.42
N TYR A 262 -0.61 -1.42 1.29
CA TYR A 262 0.09 -2.70 1.31
C TYR A 262 0.15 -3.31 -0.10
N ARG A 263 1.36 -3.65 -0.56
CA ARG A 263 1.62 -4.32 -1.85
C ARG A 263 0.96 -3.62 -3.06
N ASP A 264 1.34 -2.37 -3.27
CA ASP A 264 1.13 -1.74 -4.57
C ASP A 264 1.96 -2.46 -5.63
N ILE A 265 1.31 -2.85 -6.73
CA ILE A 265 1.94 -3.61 -7.82
C ILE A 265 2.77 -2.72 -8.72
N ASN A 266 2.51 -1.41 -8.71
CA ASN A 266 3.41 -0.48 -9.35
C ASN A 266 4.68 -0.49 -8.52
N GLN A 267 5.72 -1.13 -9.05
CA GLN A 267 7.10 -1.00 -8.58
C GLN A 267 7.63 0.45 -8.69
N THR A 268 6.75 1.45 -8.85
CA THR A 268 7.06 2.85 -8.63
C THR A 268 7.46 2.99 -7.17
N THR A 269 8.76 3.13 -6.94
CA THR A 269 9.28 3.59 -5.66
C THR A 269 8.76 5.01 -5.44
N TRP A 270 7.67 5.13 -4.70
CA TRP A 270 7.17 6.42 -4.24
C TRP A 270 8.26 7.13 -3.45
N SER A 271 8.33 8.44 -3.58
CA SER A 271 9.12 9.26 -2.67
C SER A 271 8.21 9.88 -1.62
N VAL A 272 8.74 9.99 -0.40
CA VAL A 272 8.07 10.78 0.64
C VAL A 272 7.83 12.20 0.11
N GLY A 273 6.57 12.63 0.12
CA GLY A 273 6.12 13.93 -0.39
C GLY A 273 5.40 13.86 -1.73
N ASP A 274 5.52 12.75 -2.48
CA ASP A 274 4.77 12.58 -3.71
C ASP A 274 3.26 12.65 -3.46
N SER A 275 2.57 13.34 -4.36
CA SER A 275 1.11 13.28 -4.41
C SER A 275 0.69 12.19 -5.38
N ILE A 276 -0.07 11.22 -4.89
CA ILE A 276 -0.59 10.09 -5.66
C ILE A 276 -2.11 10.12 -5.70
N ARG A 277 -2.71 9.48 -6.70
CA ARG A 277 -4.16 9.22 -6.74
C ARG A 277 -4.41 7.72 -6.71
N LEU A 278 -5.30 7.31 -5.81
CA LEU A 278 -5.88 5.97 -5.83
C LEU A 278 -6.98 5.92 -6.90
N ILE A 279 -6.71 5.27 -8.03
CA ILE A 279 -7.73 4.98 -9.06
C ILE A 279 -8.64 3.83 -8.66
N HIS A 280 -8.18 2.95 -7.76
CA HIS A 280 -8.99 2.05 -6.94
C HIS A 280 -8.16 1.52 -5.76
N GLY A 281 -8.78 0.95 -4.74
CA GLY A 281 -8.09 0.20 -3.68
C GLY A 281 -9.08 -0.50 -2.76
N LEU A 282 -8.77 -1.71 -2.31
CA LEU A 282 -9.62 -2.46 -1.40
C LEU A 282 -9.30 -2.05 0.05
N VAL A 283 -10.30 -1.55 0.79
CA VAL A 283 -10.17 -1.34 2.23
C VAL A 283 -10.19 -2.69 2.94
N TYR A 284 -9.17 -2.96 3.74
CA TYR A 284 -8.97 -4.23 4.41
C TYR A 284 -8.58 -4.07 5.87
N GLU A 285 -9.00 -5.03 6.71
CA GLU A 285 -8.70 -5.10 8.14
C GLU A 285 -7.75 -6.24 8.45
N ASN A 286 -6.49 -5.93 8.75
CA ASN A 286 -5.48 -6.92 9.07
C ASN A 286 -5.19 -6.94 10.58
N TYR A 287 -5.83 -7.86 11.31
CA TYR A 287 -5.71 -7.95 12.77
C TYR A 287 -6.00 -6.62 13.50
N LYS A 288 -6.97 -5.84 13.00
CA LYS A 288 -7.34 -4.47 13.43
C LYS A 288 -6.47 -3.33 12.90
N ARG A 289 -5.53 -3.61 11.99
CA ARG A 289 -4.88 -2.55 11.22
C ARG A 289 -5.66 -2.30 9.94
N THR A 290 -6.08 -1.07 9.73
CA THR A 290 -6.71 -0.66 8.48
C THR A 290 -5.64 -0.45 7.41
N GLU A 291 -5.83 -1.07 6.26
CA GLU A 291 -4.92 -0.94 5.12
C GLU A 291 -5.65 -0.96 3.78
N ILE A 292 -5.06 -0.31 2.78
CA ILE A 292 -5.51 -0.36 1.40
C ILE A 292 -4.68 -1.41 0.66
N ARG A 293 -5.34 -2.40 0.08
CA ARG A 293 -4.74 -3.48 -0.71
C ARG A 293 -5.12 -3.38 -2.18
N SER A 294 -4.32 -4.03 -3.03
CA SER A 294 -4.58 -4.12 -4.50
C SER A 294 -4.86 -2.73 -5.09
N ALA A 295 -4.08 -1.75 -4.62
CA ALA A 295 -4.30 -0.35 -4.87
C ALA A 295 -3.81 0.02 -6.27
N GLY A 296 -4.73 0.48 -7.11
CA GLY A 296 -4.50 1.23 -8.33
C GLY A 296 -3.98 2.61 -7.99
N THR A 297 -2.72 2.90 -8.24
CA THR A 297 -2.04 4.14 -7.85
C THR A 297 -1.41 4.80 -9.07
N VAL A 298 -1.54 6.11 -9.16
CA VAL A 298 -0.88 6.90 -10.20
C VAL A 298 -0.26 8.14 -9.58
N LEU A 299 0.90 8.53 -10.09
CA LEU A 299 1.52 9.79 -9.71
C LEU A 299 0.60 10.94 -10.16
N TYR A 300 0.15 11.74 -9.20
CA TYR A 300 -0.68 12.91 -9.46
C TYR A 300 0.18 14.17 -9.61
N ALA A 301 1.16 14.34 -8.72
CA ALA A 301 2.19 15.36 -8.81
C ALA A 301 3.45 14.90 -8.08
N MET A 302 4.63 15.13 -8.68
CA MET A 302 5.89 14.95 -7.97
C MET A 302 5.97 15.97 -6.84
N GLY A 303 6.29 15.50 -5.64
CA GLY A 303 6.42 16.33 -4.46
C GLY A 303 7.73 16.06 -3.77
N ASN A 304 8.80 16.71 -4.22
CA ASN A 304 10.12 16.63 -3.58
C ASN A 304 10.31 17.71 -2.49
N ASP A 305 9.23 18.20 -1.88
CA ASP A 305 9.32 19.21 -0.83
C ASP A 305 8.96 18.61 0.55
N PRO A 306 9.96 18.21 1.35
CA PRO A 306 9.77 17.74 2.72
C PRO A 306 9.05 18.75 3.62
N SER A 307 8.95 20.03 3.25
CA SER A 307 8.24 21.05 4.02
C SER A 307 6.71 20.98 3.90
N VAL A 308 6.17 20.18 2.96
CA VAL A 308 4.72 19.92 2.84
C VAL A 308 4.24 18.85 3.83
N ILE A 309 5.16 18.08 4.43
CA ILE A 309 4.80 17.02 5.36
C ILE A 309 5.10 17.47 6.79
N ILE A 310 4.10 18.05 7.43
CA ILE A 310 4.18 18.46 8.83
C ILE A 310 3.64 17.30 9.67
N PRO A 311 4.48 16.60 10.46
CA PRO A 311 3.99 15.63 11.43
C PRO A 311 2.95 16.27 12.35
N THR A 312 1.89 15.54 12.66
CA THR A 312 0.90 16.02 13.64
C THR A 312 1.51 15.93 15.03
N GLU A 313 1.71 17.07 15.68
CA GLU A 313 2.17 17.09 17.06
C GLU A 313 1.05 16.63 18.00
N ILE A 314 1.33 15.64 18.84
CA ILE A 314 0.37 15.06 19.79
C ILE A 314 0.99 14.91 21.19
N VAL A 315 0.14 14.72 22.20
CA VAL A 315 0.58 14.24 23.51
C VAL A 315 0.69 12.72 23.45
N LEU A 316 1.67 12.15 24.16
CA LEU A 316 1.95 10.71 24.08
C LEU A 316 0.75 9.83 24.45
N GLY A 317 -0.10 10.26 25.39
CA GLY A 317 -1.31 9.54 25.78
C GLY A 317 -2.41 9.48 24.71
N ASP A 318 -2.33 10.31 23.67
CA ASP A 318 -3.28 10.31 22.56
C ASP A 318 -2.89 9.31 21.46
N ALA A 319 -1.69 8.71 21.53
CA ALA A 319 -1.23 7.73 20.56
C ALA A 319 -2.10 6.46 20.60
N GLY A 320 -3.04 6.37 19.66
CA GLY A 320 -3.97 5.26 19.54
C GLY A 320 -4.67 5.23 18.19
N GLU A 321 -5.85 4.62 18.15
CA GLU A 321 -6.61 4.34 16.93
C GLU A 321 -6.81 5.55 16.02
N SER A 322 -7.15 6.72 16.59
CA SER A 322 -7.36 7.93 15.79
C SER A 322 -6.10 8.40 15.07
N TYR A 323 -4.92 7.92 15.44
CA TYR A 323 -3.66 8.24 14.77
C TYR A 323 -3.06 7.06 14.01
N GLU A 324 -3.77 5.93 13.87
CA GLU A 324 -3.28 4.81 13.04
C GLU A 324 -2.98 5.27 11.60
N GLY A 325 -1.78 4.96 11.12
CA GLY A 325 -1.28 5.35 9.80
C GLY A 325 -0.88 6.82 9.67
N VAL A 326 -1.02 7.63 10.72
CA VAL A 326 -0.72 9.07 10.71
C VAL A 326 0.74 9.31 11.05
N LEU A 327 1.39 10.24 10.32
CA LEU A 327 2.69 10.78 10.71
C LEU A 327 2.52 11.73 11.90
N ILE A 328 2.99 11.32 13.06
CA ILE A 328 2.89 12.07 14.32
C ILE A 328 4.27 12.53 14.80
N LYS A 329 4.27 13.48 15.74
CA LYS A 329 5.47 13.95 16.46
C LYS A 329 5.19 14.08 17.95
N LEU A 330 6.11 13.56 18.73
CA LEU A 330 6.16 13.64 20.19
C LEU A 330 7.32 14.55 20.58
N ASN A 331 7.05 15.50 21.47
CA ASN A 331 8.03 16.46 21.96
C ASN A 331 8.45 16.12 23.40
N ASN A 332 9.74 16.30 23.70
CA ASN A 332 10.30 16.17 25.06
C ASN A 332 9.93 14.86 25.77
N VAL A 333 10.14 13.72 25.08
CA VAL A 333 9.96 12.38 25.64
C VAL A 333 11.31 11.78 26.03
N THR A 334 11.32 10.93 27.06
CA THR A 334 12.51 10.27 27.57
C THR A 334 12.61 8.84 27.05
N VAL A 335 13.78 8.42 26.58
CA VAL A 335 14.08 7.02 26.26
C VAL A 335 14.17 6.20 27.55
N VAL A 336 13.35 5.16 27.69
CA VAL A 336 13.23 4.38 28.94
C VAL A 336 13.70 2.94 28.83
N THR A 337 13.91 2.41 27.62
CA THR A 337 14.49 1.07 27.41
C THR A 337 15.50 1.09 26.28
N ALA A 338 16.48 0.18 26.34
CA ALA A 338 17.29 -0.17 25.18
C ALA A 338 16.45 -1.01 24.18
N PRO A 339 16.90 -1.13 22.92
CA PRO A 339 16.29 -2.04 21.95
C PRO A 339 16.29 -3.47 22.45
N ASP A 340 15.17 -4.16 22.28
CA ASP A 340 15.02 -5.58 22.58
C ASP A 340 15.51 -6.47 21.42
N ALA A 341 15.18 -7.77 21.46
CA ALA A 341 15.59 -8.73 20.44
C ALA A 341 14.97 -8.48 19.05
N ASN A 342 13.86 -7.73 18.99
CA ASN A 342 13.20 -7.31 17.75
C ASN A 342 13.68 -5.91 17.31
N GLY A 343 14.48 -5.24 18.14
CA GLY A 343 14.90 -3.85 17.94
C GLY A 343 13.88 -2.82 18.43
N GLU A 344 12.87 -3.24 19.19
CA GLU A 344 11.85 -2.37 19.76
C GLU A 344 12.37 -1.72 21.05
N TRP A 345 12.06 -0.44 21.24
CA TRP A 345 12.42 0.32 22.44
C TRP A 345 11.27 1.23 22.84
N LYS A 346 11.40 1.97 23.95
CA LYS A 346 10.29 2.75 24.51
C LYS A 346 10.67 4.17 24.86
N VAL A 347 9.70 5.07 24.65
CA VAL A 347 9.72 6.46 25.13
C VAL A 347 8.62 6.69 26.16
N SER A 348 8.82 7.66 27.05
CA SER A 348 7.84 8.08 28.07
C SER A 348 7.83 9.59 28.27
N ASN A 349 6.66 10.13 28.61
CA ASN A 349 6.49 11.51 29.13
C ASN A 349 6.38 11.53 30.68
N GLY A 350 6.63 10.40 31.34
CA GLY A 350 6.49 10.21 32.79
C GLY A 350 5.15 9.62 33.25
N THR A 351 4.09 9.71 32.43
CA THR A 351 2.77 9.11 32.72
C THR A 351 2.48 7.94 31.78
N ASP A 352 2.71 8.15 30.50
CA ASP A 352 2.39 7.24 29.42
C ASP A 352 3.70 6.69 28.81
N THR A 353 3.59 5.57 28.10
CA THR A 353 4.72 4.96 27.38
C THR A 353 4.30 4.52 26.00
N LEU A 354 5.17 4.71 25.00
CA LEU A 354 4.94 4.25 23.63
C LEU A 354 6.13 3.41 23.15
N THR A 355 5.83 2.29 22.51
CA THR A 355 6.84 1.48 21.82
C THR A 355 7.25 2.15 20.52
N VAL A 356 8.55 2.20 20.25
CA VAL A 356 9.14 2.65 18.99
C VAL A 356 9.78 1.43 18.33
N ASP A 357 9.51 1.25 17.04
CA ASP A 357 9.85 0.07 16.27
C ASP A 357 10.68 0.45 15.02
N ASN A 358 11.22 -0.52 14.30
CA ASN A 358 12.36 -0.36 13.40
C ASN A 358 12.05 -0.70 11.93
N LEU A 359 10.87 -0.32 11.43
CA LEU A 359 10.54 -0.47 10.00
C LEU A 359 11.53 0.27 9.07
N ALA A 360 12.20 1.32 9.54
CA ALA A 360 13.35 1.93 8.88
C ALA A 360 14.61 1.84 9.74
N SER A 361 15.77 2.01 9.09
CA SER A 361 17.06 2.08 9.77
C SER A 361 17.30 3.46 10.40
N TYR A 362 17.59 3.48 11.69
CA TYR A 362 17.98 4.67 12.45
C TYR A 362 18.83 4.29 13.67
N THR A 363 19.44 5.29 14.32
CA THR A 363 20.22 5.12 15.54
C THR A 363 19.34 5.37 16.76
N VAL A 364 19.30 4.40 17.67
CA VAL A 364 18.54 4.51 18.92
C VAL A 364 19.32 5.36 19.93
N PRO A 365 18.73 6.42 20.50
CA PRO A 365 19.37 7.21 21.56
C PRO A 365 19.62 6.39 22.85
N SER A 366 20.54 6.86 23.70
CA SER A 366 20.82 6.25 25.00
C SER A 366 19.59 6.27 25.92
N ILE A 367 19.48 5.28 26.81
CA ILE A 367 18.47 5.29 27.89
C ILE A 367 18.69 6.55 28.75
N GLY A 368 17.62 7.26 29.06
CA GLY A 368 17.66 8.53 29.79
C GLY A 368 17.70 9.74 28.88
N ALA A 369 18.05 9.59 27.60
CA ALA A 369 18.05 10.72 26.67
C ALA A 369 16.64 11.31 26.49
N LYS A 370 16.57 12.64 26.46
CA LYS A 370 15.36 13.37 26.07
C LYS A 370 15.42 13.74 24.60
N ILE A 371 14.33 13.47 23.89
CA ILE A 371 14.24 13.64 22.44
C ILE A 371 12.91 14.28 22.02
N ASN A 372 12.92 14.88 20.84
CA ASN A 372 11.74 14.98 19.99
C ASN A 372 11.80 13.85 18.96
N ILE A 373 10.69 13.16 18.75
CA ILE A 373 10.63 12.03 17.83
C ILE A 373 9.37 12.09 16.96
N ALA A 374 9.54 11.86 15.66
CA ALA A 374 8.46 11.71 14.69
C ALA A 374 8.42 10.29 14.11
N GLY A 375 7.30 9.92 13.53
CA GLY A 375 7.13 8.62 12.88
C GLY A 375 5.68 8.34 12.56
N ILE A 376 5.45 7.29 11.77
CA ILE A 376 4.10 6.78 11.54
C ILE A 376 3.65 6.04 12.79
N LEU A 377 2.46 6.33 13.32
CA LEU A 377 1.86 5.46 14.32
C LEU A 377 1.21 4.26 13.61
N ASP A 378 1.80 3.08 13.74
CA ASP A 378 1.33 1.83 13.13
C ASP A 378 0.76 0.90 14.19
N TYR A 379 -0.20 0.06 13.80
CA TYR A 379 -0.74 -0.98 14.67
C TYR A 379 -0.25 -2.36 14.21
N SER A 380 0.52 -3.03 15.05
CA SER A 380 1.01 -4.38 14.74
C SER A 380 1.17 -5.21 15.99
N PHE A 381 0.95 -6.52 15.87
CA PHE A 381 1.04 -7.49 16.97
C PHE A 381 0.22 -7.09 18.22
N GLY A 382 -0.90 -6.39 18.01
CA GLY A 382 -1.84 -6.03 19.07
C GLY A 382 -1.55 -4.71 19.81
N ILE A 383 -0.57 -3.93 19.37
CA ILE A 383 -0.19 -2.65 20.00
C ILE A 383 0.10 -1.57 18.96
N TYR A 384 -0.11 -0.30 19.33
CA TYR A 384 0.38 0.84 18.55
C TYR A 384 1.88 1.05 18.79
N LYS A 385 2.62 1.31 17.72
CA LYS A 385 4.05 1.55 17.73
C LYS A 385 4.38 2.75 16.85
N LEU A 386 5.34 3.55 17.28
CA LEU A 386 5.88 4.62 16.46
C LEU A 386 6.95 4.05 15.52
N GLN A 387 6.86 4.38 14.24
CA GLN A 387 7.76 3.95 13.18
C GLN A 387 8.50 5.17 12.60
N PRO A 388 9.65 5.58 13.18
CA PRO A 388 10.48 6.63 12.62
C PRO A 388 10.92 6.29 11.19
N ARG A 389 10.97 7.27 10.30
CA ARG A 389 11.37 7.09 8.89
C ARG A 389 12.89 7.11 8.70
N GLY A 390 13.63 7.50 9.74
CA GLY A 390 15.10 7.57 9.76
C GLY A 390 15.61 8.53 10.84
N ASN A 391 16.91 8.77 10.86
CA ASN A 391 17.55 9.65 11.85
C ASN A 391 17.01 11.09 11.85
N SER A 392 16.51 11.58 10.72
CA SER A 392 15.92 12.93 10.64
C SER A 392 14.65 13.09 11.48
N ASP A 393 13.98 12.00 11.84
CA ASP A 393 12.81 12.03 12.70
C ASP A 393 13.17 12.02 14.19
N ILE A 394 14.45 11.91 14.56
CA ILE A 394 14.91 11.85 15.96
C ILE A 394 15.83 13.03 16.24
N THR A 395 15.45 13.90 17.17
CA THR A 395 16.25 15.05 17.59
C THR A 395 16.56 14.95 19.08
N LEU A 396 17.84 14.85 19.43
CA LEU A 396 18.30 14.96 20.82
C LEU A 396 18.05 16.38 21.34
N LEU A 397 17.61 16.47 22.60
CA LEU A 397 17.54 17.75 23.31
C LEU A 397 18.87 18.02 24.00
N PHE A 398 19.38 19.23 23.83
CA PHE A 398 20.62 19.73 24.43
C PHE A 398 20.30 20.85 25.44
N TYR A 399 21.15 20.98 26.45
CA TYR A 399 21.00 21.96 27.53
C TYR A 399 22.32 22.68 27.82
N SER A 400 22.24 23.94 28.23
CA SER A 400 23.38 24.65 28.82
C SER A 400 23.52 24.21 30.27
N ILE A 401 24.71 23.76 30.66
CA ILE A 401 25.04 23.45 32.05
C ILE A 401 26.01 24.50 32.56
N GLU A 402 25.61 25.22 33.60
CA GLU A 402 26.39 26.27 34.23
C GLU A 402 26.48 25.99 35.73
N GLY A 403 27.61 26.30 36.33
CA GLY A 403 27.82 26.09 37.75
C GLY A 403 29.00 26.86 38.30
N THR A 404 29.15 26.82 39.63
CA THR A 404 30.27 27.44 40.33
C THR A 404 30.97 26.43 41.22
N VAL A 405 32.29 26.32 41.10
CA VAL A 405 33.14 25.55 42.02
C VAL A 405 33.60 26.45 43.16
N SER A 406 33.38 26.01 44.40
CA SER A 406 33.94 26.68 45.59
C SER A 406 35.09 25.86 46.16
N LEU A 407 36.22 26.51 46.45
CA LEU A 407 37.38 25.88 47.08
C LEU A 407 37.31 25.98 48.61
N SER A 408 37.79 24.94 49.30
CA SER A 408 37.58 24.75 50.74
C SER A 408 38.31 25.75 51.64
N ASP A 409 39.38 26.39 51.16
CA ASP A 409 40.11 27.45 51.85
C ASP A 409 39.58 28.87 51.54
N ALA A 410 38.54 28.98 50.71
CA ALA A 410 37.87 30.21 50.29
C ALA A 410 38.85 31.30 49.79
N PRO A 411 39.58 31.05 48.69
CA PRO A 411 40.54 32.00 48.15
C PRO A 411 39.80 33.16 47.44
N ALA A 412 40.48 34.30 47.30
CA ALA A 412 39.94 35.45 46.59
C ALA A 412 39.80 35.23 45.07
N ASP A 413 40.52 34.26 44.52
CA ASP A 413 40.50 33.83 43.12
C ASP A 413 40.23 32.33 43.08
N SER A 414 39.09 31.93 42.49
CA SER A 414 38.66 30.53 42.35
C SER A 414 38.87 29.98 40.93
N SER A 415 39.68 30.66 40.11
CA SER A 415 39.98 30.21 38.75
C SER A 415 40.90 29.00 38.69
N GLY A 416 40.84 28.26 37.58
CA GLY A 416 41.80 27.19 37.29
C GLY A 416 41.38 25.80 37.75
N THR A 417 40.15 25.61 38.25
CA THR A 417 39.57 24.26 38.34
C THR A 417 39.20 23.79 36.94
N ILE A 418 39.71 22.65 36.52
CA ILE A 418 39.30 21.97 35.29
C ILE A 418 38.08 21.12 35.64
N VAL A 419 36.94 21.44 35.03
CA VAL A 419 35.72 20.65 35.10
C VAL A 419 35.65 19.82 33.83
N THR A 420 35.49 18.51 33.93
CA THR A 420 35.42 17.60 32.77
C THR A 420 34.15 16.77 32.84
N ILE A 421 33.41 16.69 31.74
CA ILE A 421 32.34 15.72 31.51
C ILE A 421 32.99 14.47 30.90
N ASP A 422 33.17 13.43 31.71
CA ASP A 422 34.02 12.27 31.39
C ASP A 422 33.56 11.53 30.12
N GLU A 423 32.26 11.28 29.98
CA GLU A 423 31.71 10.44 28.91
C GLU A 423 31.81 11.06 27.52
N ILE A 424 31.84 12.39 27.42
CA ILE A 424 31.93 13.13 26.16
C ILE A 424 33.24 13.92 26.02
N ASN A 425 34.15 13.79 27.00
CA ASN A 425 35.46 14.42 27.03
C ASN A 425 35.40 15.93 26.73
N LEU A 426 34.39 16.61 27.29
CA LEU A 426 34.27 18.06 27.25
C LEU A 426 34.83 18.61 28.55
N SER A 427 35.66 19.65 28.46
CA SER A 427 36.16 20.34 29.65
C SER A 427 36.03 21.85 29.53
N ASP A 428 35.82 22.48 30.68
CA ASP A 428 35.88 23.92 30.86
C ASP A 428 36.76 24.23 32.08
N THR A 429 37.31 25.44 32.13
CA THR A 429 38.14 25.89 33.25
C THR A 429 37.48 27.06 33.94
N THR A 430 37.35 26.97 35.27
CA THR A 430 36.64 27.98 36.03
C THR A 430 37.27 29.36 35.91
N ASP A 431 36.42 30.39 35.87
CA ASP A 431 36.84 31.80 35.95
C ASP A 431 37.20 32.22 37.39
N VAL A 432 37.54 33.50 37.60
CA VAL A 432 37.92 34.03 38.92
C VAL A 432 36.85 33.87 40.01
N HIS A 433 35.59 33.70 39.62
CA HIS A 433 34.46 33.47 40.52
C HIS A 433 34.12 31.97 40.67
N GLY A 434 34.95 31.08 40.09
CA GLY A 434 34.71 29.64 40.10
C GLY A 434 33.68 29.18 39.06
N HIS A 435 33.23 30.05 38.15
CA HIS A 435 32.17 29.74 37.21
C HIS A 435 32.66 28.91 36.01
N PHE A 436 31.90 27.88 35.64
CA PHE A 436 32.11 27.07 34.44
C PHE A 436 30.81 26.98 33.62
N ILE A 437 30.95 26.75 32.32
CA ILE A 437 29.84 26.59 31.38
C ILE A 437 30.12 25.50 30.35
N PHE A 438 29.13 24.64 30.14
CA PHE A 438 29.08 23.69 29.04
C PHE A 438 27.85 24.00 28.18
N PRO A 439 28.01 24.66 27.02
CA PRO A 439 26.91 24.81 26.08
C PRO A 439 26.60 23.46 25.42
N ASP A 440 25.33 23.27 25.06
CA ASP A 440 24.87 22.16 24.24
C ASP A 440 25.26 20.76 24.75
N VAL A 441 25.08 20.52 26.05
CA VAL A 441 25.23 19.18 26.64
C VAL A 441 23.97 18.36 26.31
N PRO A 442 24.06 17.23 25.60
CA PRO A 442 22.90 16.38 25.36
C PRO A 442 22.23 16.00 26.67
N SER A 443 20.92 15.72 26.63
CA SER A 443 20.27 15.15 27.80
C SER A 443 20.79 13.74 28.05
N ASP A 444 21.58 13.54 29.10
CA ASP A 444 22.01 12.22 29.58
C ASP A 444 22.51 12.32 31.02
N THR A 445 22.88 11.18 31.60
CA THR A 445 23.61 11.10 32.87
C THR A 445 25.10 11.17 32.61
N TYR A 446 25.78 12.12 33.26
CA TYR A 446 27.20 12.33 33.11
C TYR A 446 27.94 12.34 34.43
N THR A 447 29.22 11.99 34.37
CA THR A 447 30.18 12.11 35.45
C THR A 447 31.00 13.39 35.24
N PHE A 448 30.77 14.38 36.11
CA PHE A 448 31.58 15.59 36.19
C PHE A 448 32.78 15.32 37.09
N ILE A 449 33.99 15.57 36.59
CA ILE A 449 35.25 15.45 37.31
C ILE A 449 35.80 16.85 37.54
N PHE A 450 36.16 17.17 38.78
CA PHE A 450 36.67 18.48 39.19
C PHE A 450 38.12 18.34 39.64
N GLU A 451 39.05 18.94 38.90
CA GLU A 451 40.48 18.90 39.19
C GLU A 451 41.04 20.30 39.44
N HIS A 452 41.63 20.52 40.61
CA HIS A 452 42.29 21.77 40.95
C HIS A 452 43.67 21.50 41.58
N SER A 453 44.69 22.26 41.17
CA SER A 453 46.07 22.05 41.65
C SER A 453 46.18 22.20 43.17
N GLY A 454 46.67 21.17 43.86
CA GLY A 454 46.79 21.17 45.32
C GLY A 454 45.55 20.69 46.08
N TYR A 455 44.49 20.31 45.36
CA TYR A 455 43.25 19.75 45.92
C TYR A 455 43.10 18.28 45.52
N VAL A 456 42.28 17.56 46.26
CA VAL A 456 41.86 16.21 45.89
C VAL A 456 40.83 16.32 44.76
N THR A 457 40.94 15.49 43.72
CA THR A 457 39.95 15.40 42.64
C THR A 457 38.61 14.93 43.20
N GLU A 458 37.54 15.63 42.84
CA GLU A 458 36.16 15.28 43.20
C GLU A 458 35.37 14.87 41.95
N SER A 459 34.27 14.13 42.14
CA SER A 459 33.34 13.81 41.06
C SER A 459 31.88 13.88 41.46
N LEU A 460 31.02 14.23 40.48
CA LEU A 460 29.57 14.33 40.63
C LEU A 460 28.88 13.62 39.46
N ILE A 461 27.98 12.70 39.76
CA ILE A 461 27.07 12.14 38.74
C ILE A 461 25.84 13.03 38.67
N TYR A 462 25.54 13.58 37.49
CA TYR A 462 24.43 14.50 37.27
C TYR A 462 23.62 14.12 36.03
N TYR A 463 22.30 14.18 36.12
CA TYR A 463 21.40 13.95 34.98
C TYR A 463 21.00 15.29 34.36
N VAL A 464 21.49 15.54 33.15
CA VAL A 464 21.24 16.77 32.38
C VAL A 464 19.85 16.71 31.76
N ASN A 465 18.91 17.50 32.29
CA ASN A 465 17.48 17.39 31.91
C ASN A 465 16.71 18.72 31.82
N GLY A 466 17.42 19.86 31.84
CA GLY A 466 16.82 21.19 31.78
C GLY A 466 16.19 21.70 33.08
N GLY A 467 16.34 20.96 34.19
CA GLY A 467 16.05 21.48 35.53
C GLY A 467 17.19 22.38 36.02
N THR A 468 16.82 23.50 36.64
CA THR A 468 17.75 24.43 37.34
C THR A 468 18.34 23.82 38.59
#